data_AF-A0A936VCD7-F1
#
_entry.id   AF-A0A936VCD7-F1
#
_cell.length_a   1.000
_cell.length_b   1.000
_cell.length_c   1.000
_cell.angle_alpha   90.00
_cell.angle_beta   90.00
_cell.angle_gamma   90.00
#
_symmetry.space_group_name_H-M   'P 1'
#
loop_
_entity.id
_entity.type
_entity.pdbx_description
1 polymer ?
#
loop_
_entity_poly.entity_id
_entity_poly.type
_entity_poly.pdbx_seq_one_letter_code
_entity_poly.pdbx_strand_id
1 'polypeptide(L)' 'MLGLSRLGMKTAYIGRFGDDGAGEIGLNSLAAEGVDIASSEVVPGALTQIAFIVIDEKSGERTVIWRRETA' A
#
# COMPACT_ATOMS: atom_id res chain seq x y z
N MET A 1 -10.44 -0.66 -1.79
CA MET A 1 -10.24 0.05 -3.07
C MET A 1 -10.06 -0.91 -4.24
N LEU A 2 -8.94 -1.63 -4.41
CA LEU A 2 -8.68 -2.51 -5.56
C LEU A 2 -9.83 -3.50 -5.85
N GLY A 3 -10.31 -4.21 -4.82
CA GLY A 3 -11.43 -5.14 -4.99
C GLY A 3 -12.70 -4.48 -5.54
N LEU A 4 -13.00 -3.24 -5.15
CA LEU A 4 -14.13 -2.48 -5.68
C LEU A 4 -13.87 -1.96 -7.09
N SER A 5 -12.62 -1.54 -7.37
CA SER A 5 -12.20 -1.12 -8.72
C SER A 5 -12.42 -2.24 -9.73
N ARG A 6 -12.01 -3.47 -9.39
CA ARG A 6 -12.22 -4.68 -10.20
C ARG A 6 -13.69 -5.06 -10.39
N LEU A 7 -14.58 -4.62 -9.49
CA LEU A 7 -16.03 -4.77 -9.62
C LEU A 7 -16.69 -3.62 -10.41
N GLY A 8 -15.90 -2.75 -11.03
CA GLY A 8 -16.38 -1.66 -11.88
C GLY A 8 -16.75 -0.37 -11.14
N MET A 9 -16.43 -0.27 -9.85
CA MET A 9 -16.69 0.94 -9.08
C MET A 9 -15.54 1.94 -9.22
N LYS A 10 -15.85 3.24 -9.26
CA LYS A 10 -14.82 4.29 -9.16
C LYS A 10 -14.26 4.31 -7.74
N THR A 11 -12.93 4.28 -7.61
CA THR A 11 -12.25 4.30 -6.31
C THR A 11 -11.09 5.27 -6.31
N ALA A 12 -10.77 5.80 -5.12
CA ALA A 12 -9.64 6.70 -4.90
C ALA A 12 -8.83 6.25 -3.68
N TYR A 13 -7.55 6.61 -3.63
CA TYR A 13 -6.68 6.51 -2.46
C TYR A 13 -6.34 7.88 -1.89
N ILE A 14 -6.44 8.00 -0.57
CA ILE A 14 -5.97 9.18 0.17
C ILE A 14 -5.00 8.67 1.23
N GLY A 15 -3.74 9.06 1.12
CA GLY A 15 -2.67 8.56 1.97
C GLY A 15 -1.30 9.07 1.53
N ARG A 16 -0.26 8.59 2.22
CA ARG A 16 1.12 9.05 2.03
C ARG A 16 2.03 7.89 1.63
N PHE A 17 2.97 8.18 0.76
CA PHE A 17 4.08 7.31 0.39
C PHE A 17 5.40 8.03 0.62
N GLY A 18 6.47 7.30 0.88
CA GLY A 18 7.82 7.83 0.82
C GLY A 18 8.27 8.03 -0.62
N ASP A 19 9.32 8.81 -0.82
CA ASP A 19 10.00 8.98 -2.13
C ASP A 19 11.00 7.86 -2.41
N ASP A 20 10.65 6.64 -2.01
CA ASP A 20 11.45 5.43 -2.15
C ASP A 20 10.82 4.41 -3.11
N GLY A 21 11.57 3.36 -3.46
CA GLY A 21 11.09 2.33 -4.39
C GLY A 21 9.86 1.57 -3.89
N ALA A 22 9.67 1.45 -2.57
CA ALA A 22 8.47 0.82 -2.02
C ALA A 22 7.23 1.71 -2.24
N GLY A 23 7.38 3.02 -2.11
CA GLY A 23 6.35 4.01 -2.42
C GLY A 23 5.96 3.98 -3.88
N GLU A 24 6.95 3.92 -4.78
CA GLU A 24 6.74 3.78 -6.22
C GLU A 24 5.96 2.50 -6.57
N ILE A 25 6.34 1.35 -6.01
CA ILE A 25 5.62 0.08 -6.19
C ILE A 25 4.16 0.21 -5.74
N GLY A 26 3.93 0.82 -4.58
CA GLY A 26 2.59 1.06 -4.05
C GLY A 26 1.73 1.91 -4.99
N LEU A 27 2.23 3.08 -5.39
CA LEU A 27 1.53 3.99 -6.29
C LEU A 27 1.25 3.37 -7.66
N ASN A 28 2.23 2.69 -8.25
CA ASN A 28 2.07 2.02 -9.54
C ASN A 28 1.03 0.89 -9.47
N SER A 29 0.98 0.15 -8.35
CA SER A 29 -0.03 -0.89 -8.14
C SER A 29 -1.44 -0.33 -8.06
N LEU A 30 -1.63 0.84 -7.44
CA LEU A 30 -2.92 1.52 -7.40
C LEU A 30 -3.34 2.05 -8.78
N ALA A 31 -2.42 2.73 -9.47
CA ALA A 31 -2.67 3.31 -10.78
C ALA A 31 -2.99 2.24 -11.84
N ALA A 32 -2.27 1.11 -11.84
CA ALA A 32 -2.49 0.00 -12.75
C ALA A 32 -3.88 -0.64 -12.60
N GLU A 33 -4.49 -0.54 -11.42
CA GLU A 33 -5.83 -1.05 -11.10
C GLU A 33 -6.94 0.00 -11.33
N GLY A 34 -6.61 1.13 -11.97
CA GLY A 34 -7.56 2.19 -12.29
C GLY A 34 -8.05 2.99 -11.09
N VAL A 35 -7.32 2.96 -9.98
CA VAL A 35 -7.63 3.75 -8.78
C VAL A 35 -7.11 5.17 -8.96
N ASP A 36 -7.95 6.17 -8.67
CA ASP A 36 -7.52 7.57 -8.61
C ASP A 36 -6.56 7.79 -7.42
N ILE A 37 -5.37 8.31 -7.74
CA ILE A 37 -4.30 8.60 -6.77
C ILE A 37 -4.02 10.10 -6.65
N ALA A 38 -4.84 10.98 -7.23
CA ALA A 38 -4.61 12.43 -7.22
C ALA A 38 -4.58 13.04 -5.80
N SER A 39 -5.18 12.36 -4.82
CA SER A 39 -5.18 12.76 -3.40
C SER A 39 -4.12 12.05 -2.56
N SER A 40 -3.19 11.34 -3.19
CA SER A 40 -2.03 10.75 -2.52
C SER A 40 -0.84 11.71 -2.53
N GLU A 41 -0.06 11.68 -1.46
CA GLU A 41 1.10 12.56 -1.27
C GLU A 41 2.37 11.72 -1.22
N VAL A 42 3.38 12.10 -2.01
CA VAL A 42 4.75 11.58 -1.86
C VAL A 42 5.50 12.53 -0.95
N VAL A 43 5.97 12.04 0.18
CA VAL A 43 6.66 12.85 1.21
C VAL A 43 8.17 12.72 0.98
N PRO A 44 8.88 13.80 0.59
CA PRO A 44 10.31 13.75 0.34
C PRO A 44 11.12 13.38 1.59
N GLY A 45 12.10 12.49 1.44
CA GLY A 45 12.96 12.02 2.52
C GLY A 45 12.30 11.08 3.53
N ALA A 46 11.04 10.69 3.32
CA ALA A 46 10.35 9.71 4.16
C ALA A 46 10.46 8.30 3.56
N LEU A 47 10.51 7.30 4.44
CA LEU A 47 10.44 5.89 4.00
C LEU A 47 8.99 5.40 4.02
N THR A 48 8.60 4.67 2.98
CA THR A 48 7.31 3.99 2.90
C THR A 48 7.25 2.89 3.95
N GLN A 49 6.13 2.83 4.68
CA GLN A 49 5.92 1.79 5.68
C GLN A 49 5.87 0.40 5.03
N ILE A 50 6.74 -0.50 5.49
CA ILE A 50 6.77 -1.90 5.08
C ILE A 50 6.37 -2.83 6.23
N ALA A 51 5.79 -3.98 5.88
CA ALA A 51 5.50 -5.07 6.79
C ALA A 51 5.96 -6.39 6.16
N PHE A 52 6.51 -7.28 6.98
CA PHE A 52 6.81 -8.66 6.61
C PHE A 52 5.67 -9.54 7.11
N ILE A 53 5.09 -10.33 6.20
CA ILE A 53 4.02 -11.26 6.52
C ILE A 53 4.57 -12.67 6.35
N VAL A 54 4.73 -13.40 7.45
CA VAL A 54 5.09 -14.81 7.44
C VAL A 54 3.80 -15.62 7.47
N ILE A 55 3.69 -16.61 6.58
CA ILE A 55 2.50 -17.45 6.46
C ILE A 55 2.91 -18.88 6.81
N ASP A 56 2.23 -19.48 7.78
CA ASP A 56 2.31 -20.92 8.00
C ASP A 56 1.53 -21.64 6.88
N GLU A 57 2.23 -22.44 6.09
CA GLU A 57 1.66 -23.07 4.89
C GLU A 57 0.51 -24.03 5.20
N LYS A 58 0.57 -24.73 6.36
CA LYS A 58 -0.41 -25.76 6.71
C LYS A 58 -1.72 -25.18 7.21
N SER A 59 -1.64 -24.18 8.08
CA SER A 59 -2.81 -23.57 8.73
C SER A 59 -3.31 -22.32 8.02
N GLY A 60 -2.45 -21.65 7.23
CA GLY A 60 -2.70 -20.32 6.68
C GLY A 60 -2.60 -19.20 7.71
N GLU A 61 -2.10 -19.47 8.93
CA GLU A 61 -1.88 -18.44 9.95
C GLU A 61 -0.87 -17.40 9.47
N ARG A 62 -1.11 -16.12 9.80
CA ARG A 62 -0.30 -14.99 9.35
C ARG A 62 0.31 -14.28 10.54
N THR A 63 1.64 -14.23 10.59
CA THR A 63 2.40 -13.40 11.52
C THR A 63 2.85 -12.13 10.81
N VAL A 64 2.34 -10.98 11.26
CA VAL A 64 2.64 -9.68 10.66
C VAL A 64 3.66 -8.94 11.51
N ILE A 65 4.85 -8.77 10.98
CA ILE A 65 5.94 -8.02 11.60
C ILE A 65 6.03 -6.67 10.91
N TRP A 66 5.83 -5.60 11.66
CA TRP A 66 5.86 -4.25 11.13
C TRP A 66 6.41 -3.29 12.18
N ARG A 67 6.97 -2.17 11.71
CA ARG A 67 7.41 -1.08 12.56
C ARG A 67 6.48 0.11 12.37
N ARG A 68 5.80 0.50 13.44
CA ARG A 68 5.18 1.83 13.53
C ARG A 68 6.22 2.76 14.15
N GLU A 69 6.47 3.90 13.52
CA GLU A 69 7.08 5.00 14.25
C GLU A 69 6.07 5.47 15.30
N THR A 70 6.43 5.35 16.57
CA THR A 70 5.72 6.05 17.65
C THR A 70 6.12 7.52 17.55
N ALA A 71 5.11 8.40 17.59
CA ALA A 71 5.29 9.85 17.61
C ALA A 71 6.21 10.31 18.75
#